data_AF-A0A1X1XD22-F1
#
_entry.id   AF-A0A1X1XD22-F1
#
_cell.length_a   1.000
_cell.length_b   1.000
_cell.length_c   1.000
_cell.angle_alpha   90.00
_cell.angle_beta   90.00
_cell.angle_gamma   90.00
#
_symmetry.space_group_name_H-M   'P 1'
#
loop_
_entity.id
_entity.type
_entity.pdbx_description
1 polymer ?
#
loop_
_entity_poly.entity_id
_entity_poly.type
_entity_poly.pdbx_seq_one_letter_code
_entity_poly.pdbx_strand_id
1 'polypeptide(L)'
;MSHGSGFFFHLLRCAECGRTRAVGFDELGDFHLRYLKGSAAPHCAASAKHDELVREYVEAEPISATDYWAGVEALAGWCECGGKITLDAPARCPACRSLQFEEGPELIRYD
;
A
#
# COMPACT_ATOMS: atom_id res chain seq x y z
N MET A 1 26.73 3.88 -5.35
CA MET A 1 25.87 2.99 -4.54
C MET A 1 24.43 3.27 -4.92
N SER A 2 23.83 2.42 -5.74
CA SER A 2 22.42 2.53 -6.13
C SER A 2 21.56 1.89 -5.05
N HIS A 3 21.18 2.67 -4.04
CA HIS A 3 20.11 2.27 -3.13
C HIS A 3 18.81 2.32 -3.93
N GLY A 4 18.28 1.16 -4.31
CA GLY A 4 16.91 1.08 -4.81
C GLY A 4 16.00 1.69 -3.76
N SER A 5 15.31 2.79 -4.08
CA SER A 5 14.33 3.37 -3.18
C SER A 5 13.16 2.40 -3.11
N GLY A 6 13.09 1.59 -2.05
CA GLY A 6 11.94 0.73 -1.80
C GLY A 6 10.64 1.53 -1.88
N PHE A 7 9.56 0.89 -2.27
CA PHE A 7 8.24 1.51 -2.26
C PHE A 7 7.73 1.57 -0.80
N PHE A 8 7.78 2.74 -0.17
CA PHE A 8 7.32 2.97 1.22
C PHE A 8 5.90 3.55 1.27
N PHE A 9 4.97 2.94 0.54
CA PHE A 9 3.57 3.37 0.51
C PHE A 9 2.63 2.20 0.20
N HIS A 10 1.36 2.35 0.59
CA HIS A 10 0.27 1.53 0.05
C HIS A 10 -0.35 2.21 -1.16
N LEU A 11 -0.56 1.45 -2.24
CA LEU A 11 -1.28 1.95 -3.42
C LEU A 11 -2.72 1.48 -3.37
N LEU A 12 -3.64 2.40 -3.03
CA LEU A 12 -5.07 2.14 -3.02
C LEU A 12 -5.72 2.64 -4.31
N ARG A 13 -6.94 2.16 -4.59
CA ARG A 13 -7.72 2.54 -5.77
C ARG A 13 -9.15 2.91 -5.41
N CYS A 14 -9.73 3.81 -6.20
CA CYS A 14 -11.16 4.08 -6.15
C CYS A 14 -11.95 2.90 -6.73
N ALA A 15 -12.90 2.37 -5.96
CA ALA A 15 -13.76 1.28 -6.39
C ALA A 15 -14.59 1.60 -7.66
N GLU A 16 -14.89 2.88 -7.88
CA GLU A 16 -15.75 3.34 -8.98
C GLU A 16 -14.97 3.71 -10.25
N CYS A 17 -13.98 4.60 -10.12
CA CYS A 17 -13.27 5.15 -11.28
C CYS A 17 -11.85 4.59 -11.47
N GLY A 18 -11.34 3.82 -10.52
CA GLY A 18 -10.01 3.20 -10.59
C GLY A 18 -8.83 4.16 -10.38
N ARG A 19 -9.06 5.45 -10.13
CA ARG A 19 -7.99 6.40 -9.76
C ARG A 19 -7.25 5.90 -8.52
N THR A 20 -5.94 6.07 -8.53
CA THR A 20 -5.07 5.62 -7.45
C THR A 20 -4.86 6.72 -6.40
N ARG A 21 -4.60 6.29 -5.17
CA ARG A 21 -4.09 7.11 -4.07
C ARG A 21 -2.98 6.33 -3.39
N ALA A 22 -1.77 6.88 -3.41
CA ALA A 22 -0.66 6.34 -2.63
C ALA A 22 -0.71 6.91 -1.22
N VAL A 23 -0.71 6.08 -0.17
CA VAL A 23 -0.59 6.50 1.22
C VAL A 23 0.80 6.15 1.70
N GLY A 24 1.61 7.16 1.99
CA GLY A 24 3.01 6.99 2.43
C GLY A 24 3.11 6.44 3.84
N PHE A 25 4.18 5.71 4.14
CA PHE A 25 4.42 5.23 5.51
C PHE A 25 4.81 6.36 6.47
N ASP A 26 5.36 7.45 5.94
CA ASP A 26 5.55 8.72 6.65
C ASP A 26 4.21 9.40 6.98
N GLU A 27 3.25 9.35 6.05
CA GLU A 27 1.88 9.83 6.27
C GLU A 27 1.15 9.02 7.35
N LEU A 28 1.41 7.70 7.42
CA LEU A 28 0.89 6.84 8.49
C LEU A 28 1.61 7.06 9.83
N GLY A 29 2.87 7.52 9.79
CA GLY A 29 3.69 7.76 10.97
C GLY A 29 3.72 6.57 11.93
N ASP A 30 3.47 6.85 13.21
CA ASP A 30 3.48 5.85 14.30
C ASP A 30 2.50 4.70 14.05
N PHE A 31 1.42 4.93 13.28
CA PHE A 31 0.46 3.88 12.96
C PHE A 31 1.12 2.73 12.17
N HIS A 32 2.05 3.04 11.27
CA HIS A 32 2.84 2.04 10.56
C HIS A 32 3.80 1.29 11.49
N LEU A 33 4.47 2.02 12.40
CA LEU A 33 5.40 1.43 13.36
C LEU A 33 4.71 0.45 14.32
N ARG A 34 3.50 0.78 14.78
CA ARG A 34 2.68 -0.09 15.63
C ARG A 34 2.28 -1.38 14.92
N TYR A 35 2.01 -1.32 13.62
CA TYR A 35 1.74 -2.52 12.82
C TYR A 35 2.98 -3.42 12.70
N LEU A 36 4.14 -2.82 12.36
CA LEU A 36 5.40 -3.56 12.26
C LEU A 36 5.79 -4.23 13.59
N LYS A 37 5.57 -3.55 14.72
CA LYS A 37 5.86 -4.06 16.08
C LYS A 37 5.17 -5.39 16.36
N GLY A 38 3.92 -5.56 15.92
CA GLY A 38 3.13 -6.77 16.11
C GLY A 38 3.28 -7.82 15.01
N SER A 39 4.01 -7.53 13.94
CA SER A 39 4.08 -8.41 12.76
C SER A 39 5.06 -9.56 12.94
N ALA A 40 4.60 -10.80 12.71
CA ALA A 40 5.46 -12.00 12.78
C ALA A 40 6.52 -12.07 11.67
N ALA A 41 6.28 -11.37 10.55
CA ALA A 41 7.16 -11.34 9.38
C ALA A 41 7.51 -9.89 8.99
N PRO A 42 8.61 -9.66 8.27
CA PRO A 42 8.86 -8.35 7.68
C PRO A 42 7.74 -7.98 6.71
N HIS A 43 7.44 -6.68 6.61
CA HIS A 43 6.42 -6.18 5.69
C HIS A 43 6.80 -6.47 4.23
N CYS A 44 8.09 -6.32 3.90
CA CYS A 44 8.65 -6.78 2.63
C CYS A 44 10.14 -7.13 2.78
N ALA A 45 10.70 -7.84 1.80
CA ALA A 45 12.12 -8.20 1.80
C ALA A 45 13.04 -6.96 1.82
N ALA A 46 12.64 -5.86 1.15
CA ALA A 46 13.42 -4.64 1.09
C ALA A 46 13.49 -3.89 2.44
N SER A 47 12.48 -4.03 3.30
CA SER A 47 12.41 -3.38 4.63
C SER A 47 12.78 -4.31 5.78
N ALA A 48 13.16 -5.57 5.52
CA ALA A 48 13.23 -6.59 6.57
C ALA A 48 14.10 -6.20 7.78
N LYS A 49 15.28 -5.62 7.53
CA LYS A 49 16.18 -5.13 8.60
C LYS A 49 15.57 -3.97 9.39
N HIS A 50 14.90 -3.04 8.72
CA HIS A 50 14.22 -1.94 9.39
C HIS A 50 13.07 -2.46 10.27
N ASP A 51 12.27 -3.39 9.76
CA ASP A 51 11.12 -3.94 10.47
C ASP A 51 11.54 -4.75 11.71
N GLU A 52 12.70 -5.43 11.65
CA GLU A 52 13.33 -6.08 12.80
C GLU A 52 13.70 -5.07 13.88
N LEU A 53 14.36 -3.96 13.51
CA LEU A 53 14.70 -2.90 14.45
C LEU A 53 13.46 -2.26 15.08
N VAL A 54 12.39 -2.07 14.31
CA VAL A 54 11.12 -1.56 14.85
C VAL A 54 10.54 -2.54 15.87
N ARG A 55 10.55 -3.84 15.57
CA ARG A 55 10.06 -4.87 16.52
C ARG A 55 10.86 -4.90 17.81
N GLU A 56 12.18 -4.74 17.75
CA GLU A 56 13.04 -4.80 18.92
C GLU A 56 12.98 -3.51 19.74
N TYR A 57 13.12 -2.34 19.11
CA TYR A 57 13.46 -1.10 19.81
C TYR A 57 12.32 -0.08 19.92
N VAL A 58 11.28 -0.13 19.08
CA VAL A 58 10.20 0.87 19.18
C VAL A 58 9.28 0.52 20.34
N GLU A 59 9.11 1.47 21.27
CA GLU A 59 8.19 1.37 22.39
C GLU A 59 6.78 1.82 21.97
N ALA A 60 6.03 0.90 21.35
CA ALA A 60 4.66 1.16 20.95
C ALA A 60 3.78 -0.08 21.13
N GLU A 61 2.52 0.13 21.50
CA GLU A 61 1.53 -0.94 21.60
C GLU A 61 1.18 -1.44 20.18
N PRO A 62 1.33 -2.74 19.88
CA PRO A 62 1.05 -3.26 18.56
C PRO A 62 -0.43 -3.10 18.19
N ILE A 63 -0.70 -3.00 16.89
CA ILE A 63 -2.06 -3.03 16.34
C ILE A 63 -2.25 -4.26 15.47
N SER A 64 -3.49 -4.74 15.36
CA SER A 64 -3.80 -5.87 14.50
C SER A 64 -3.65 -5.48 13.03
N ALA A 65 -3.40 -6.47 12.16
CA ALA A 65 -3.40 -6.25 10.72
C ALA A 65 -4.75 -5.70 10.23
N THR A 66 -5.86 -6.20 10.77
CA THR A 66 -7.21 -5.73 10.44
C THR A 66 -7.39 -4.25 10.74
N ASP A 67 -7.01 -3.81 11.94
CA ASP A 67 -7.11 -2.40 12.32
C ASP A 67 -6.19 -1.52 11.47
N TYR A 68 -4.99 -2.01 11.18
CA TYR A 68 -4.03 -1.33 10.33
C TYR A 68 -4.59 -1.10 8.91
N TRP A 69 -5.11 -2.14 8.25
CA TRP A 69 -5.68 -2.00 6.91
C TRP A 69 -6.91 -1.09 6.88
N ALA A 70 -7.78 -1.18 7.89
CA ALA A 70 -8.91 -0.27 8.04
C ALA A 70 -8.46 1.19 8.22
N GLY A 71 -7.40 1.43 9.01
CA GLY A 71 -6.81 2.76 9.20
C GLY A 71 -6.17 3.32 7.92
N VAL A 72 -5.49 2.48 7.13
CA VAL A 72 -4.94 2.87 5.83
C VAL A 72 -6.05 3.32 4.87
N GLU A 73 -7.17 2.58 4.78
CA GLU A 73 -8.31 2.99 3.96
C GLU A 73 -8.98 4.26 4.49
N ALA A 74 -9.11 4.41 5.81
CA ALA A 74 -9.69 5.59 6.43
C ALA A 74 -8.87 6.86 6.12
N LEU A 75 -7.54 6.77 6.16
CA LEU A 75 -6.64 7.87 5.79
C LEU A 75 -6.71 8.19 4.30
N ALA A 76 -6.86 7.18 3.45
CA ALA A 76 -7.01 7.39 2.01
C ALA A 76 -8.32 8.10 1.62
N GLY A 77 -9.38 7.90 2.41
CA GLY A 77 -10.62 8.64 2.32
C GLY A 77 -11.43 8.38 1.04
N TRP A 78 -11.95 9.45 0.47
CA TRP A 78 -12.87 9.41 -0.67
C TRP A 78 -12.24 9.99 -1.93
N CYS A 79 -12.58 9.39 -3.07
CA CYS A 79 -12.21 9.92 -4.36
C CYS A 79 -13.10 11.12 -4.73
N GLU A 80 -12.59 12.05 -5.52
CA GLU A 80 -13.37 13.19 -6.06
C GLU A 80 -14.61 12.77 -6.89
N CYS A 81 -14.68 11.52 -7.35
CA CYS A 81 -15.89 11.01 -8.03
C CYS A 81 -16.95 10.48 -7.06
N GLY A 82 -16.74 10.60 -5.75
CA GLY A 82 -17.61 10.07 -4.69
C GLY A 82 -17.40 8.59 -4.35
N GLY A 83 -16.51 7.89 -5.07
CA GLY A 83 -16.19 6.48 -4.78
C GLY A 83 -15.22 6.32 -3.60
N LYS A 84 -15.36 5.22 -2.86
CA LYS A 84 -14.45 4.87 -1.76
C LYS A 84 -13.08 4.47 -2.31
N ILE A 85 -12.00 4.93 -1.68
CA ILE A 85 -10.65 4.45 -1.93
C ILE A 85 -10.39 3.22 -1.04
N THR A 86 -10.05 2.08 -1.64
CA THR A 86 -9.85 0.81 -0.92
C THR A 86 -8.61 0.07 -1.41
N LEU A 87 -8.09 -0.84 -0.57
CA LEU A 87 -6.95 -1.70 -0.91
C LEU A 87 -7.33 -2.76 -1.95
N ASP A 88 -8.56 -3.28 -1.84
CA ASP A 88 -9.07 -4.38 -2.68
C ASP A 88 -9.75 -3.91 -3.98
N ALA A 89 -9.79 -2.60 -4.23
CA ALA A 89 -10.38 -2.09 -5.46
C ALA A 89 -9.55 -2.55 -6.68
N PRO A 90 -10.18 -3.20 -7.68
CA PRO A 90 -9.48 -3.65 -8.86
C PRO A 90 -8.97 -2.47 -9.70
N ALA A 91 -7.94 -2.71 -10.50
CA ALA A 91 -7.58 -1.77 -11.55
C ALA A 91 -8.75 -1.63 -12.54
N ARG A 92 -8.92 -0.44 -13.11
CA ARG A 92 -9.91 -0.16 -14.17
C ARG A 92 -9.23 0.54 -15.33
N CYS A 93 -9.71 0.30 -16.55
CA CYS A 93 -9.23 1.02 -17.71
C CYS A 93 -9.46 2.54 -17.51
N PRO A 94 -8.44 3.40 -17.60
CA PRO A 94 -8.60 4.84 -17.36
C PRO A 94 -9.48 5.51 -18.43
N ALA A 95 -9.63 4.90 -19.62
CA ALA A 95 -10.47 5.42 -20.69
C ALA A 95 -11.96 5.06 -20.51
N CYS A 96 -12.27 3.79 -20.20
CA CYS A 96 -13.65 3.29 -20.20
C CYS A 96 -14.14 2.68 -18.88
N ARG A 97 -13.28 2.65 -17.84
CA ARG A 97 -13.55 2.09 -16.49
C ARG A 97 -13.84 0.59 -16.45
N SER A 98 -13.65 -0.11 -17.57
CA SER A 98 -13.81 -1.55 -17.67
C SER A 98 -12.87 -2.29 -16.72
N LEU A 99 -13.36 -3.41 -16.19
CA LEU A 99 -12.59 -4.43 -15.48
C LEU A 99 -12.07 -5.52 -16.42
N GLN A 100 -12.52 -5.51 -17.67
CA GLN A 100 -12.07 -6.45 -18.69
C GLN A 100 -10.74 -5.95 -19.22
N PHE A 101 -9.69 -6.67 -18.84
CA PHE A 101 -8.36 -6.53 -19.42
C PHE A 101 -8.11 -7.76 -20.28
N GLU A 102 -7.66 -7.52 -21.50
CA GLU A 102 -7.10 -8.56 -22.35
C GLU A 102 -5.59 -8.50 -22.18
N GLU A 103 -4.98 -9.64 -21.86
CA GLU A 103 -3.54 -9.75 -21.78
C GLU A 103 -2.97 -9.68 -23.20
N GLY A 104 -2.21 -8.62 -23.48
CA GLY A 104 -1.51 -8.46 -24.74
C GLY A 104 -0.32 -9.42 -24.85
N PRO A 105 0.27 -9.58 -26.05
CA PRO A 105 1.48 -10.36 -26.20
C PRO A 105 2.59 -9.79 -25.31
N GLU A 106 3.37 -10.68 -24.69
CA GLU A 106 4.53 -10.29 -23.88
C GLU A 106 5.49 -9.46 -24.73
N LEU A 107 5.61 -8.17 -24.40
CA LEU A 107 6.54 -7.28 -25.06
C LEU A 107 7.88 -7.42 -24.36
N ILE A 108 8.74 -8.29 -24.89
CA ILE A 108 10.12 -8.36 -24.42
C ILE A 108 10.83 -7.08 -24.86
N ARG A 109 10.95 -6.13 -23.94
CA ARG A 109 11.75 -4.92 -24.12
C ARG A 109 13.13 -5.18 -23.51
N TYR A 110 14.06 -5.65 -24.34
CA TYR A 110 15.48 -5.57 -24.02
C TYR A 110 15.95 -4.15 -24.31
N ASP A 111 16.69 -3.59 -23.36
CA ASP A 111 17.59 -2.44 -23.53
C ASP A 111 18.85 -2.81 -24.33
#